data_AF-A0A978UBQ8-F1
#
_entry.id   AF-A0A978UBQ8-F1
#
_cell.length_a   1.000
_cell.length_b   1.000
_cell.length_c   1.000
_cell.angle_alpha   90.00
_cell.angle_beta   90.00
_cell.angle_gamma   90.00
#
_symmetry.space_group_name_H-M   'P 1'
#
loop_
_entity.id
_entity.type
_entity.pdbx_description
1 polymer ?
#
loop_
_entity_poly.entity_id
_entity_poly.type
_entity_poly.pdbx_seq_one_letter_code
_entity_poly.pdbx_strand_id
1 'polypeptide(L)'
;MADCSSKLSDSTAAISTVDEYGGATFSTVHPDIIQTHILTRLDGPTLASAACTSSQLHALSCQEKLWTDICHSTWPSTTAPRLRHLISTFPDGPRSFFSESFPPLSDLEPTTTTTASNTWRYHHRPSELISAVDIYYRGKLMFSKVVETETVSGWFRCSPFRIDLLEPKDVVTTPIRYPNGDNACGQLSEEFTLSWIVIDPRGRRAMNLSSHRPVSVQRHWLSGEVHVRFASVLTGERGSSSEYVQWGIVVTCGGSDSGDMQVREVSLLAEDMDGMHLNGGDSLEHLQKDEFLTRAVDTTLTISSS
;
A
#
# COMPACT_ATOMS: atom_id res chain seq x y z
N MET A 1 80.32 -10.73 0.07
CA MET A 1 80.07 -12.11 -0.39
C MET A 1 79.21 -12.04 -1.64
N ALA A 2 79.31 -13.03 -2.53
CA ALA A 2 78.51 -13.16 -3.76
C ALA A 2 77.01 -13.42 -3.43
N ASP A 3 76.01 -13.54 -4.31
CA ASP A 3 75.90 -13.58 -5.79
C ASP A 3 74.39 -13.30 -6.16
N CYS A 4 73.82 -13.33 -7.38
CA CYS A 4 74.27 -13.59 -8.75
C CYS A 4 73.27 -12.99 -9.79
N SER A 5 73.65 -13.01 -11.08
CA SER A 5 72.79 -13.27 -12.27
C SER A 5 71.55 -12.41 -12.61
N SER A 6 71.72 -11.67 -13.70
CA SER A 6 70.71 -11.36 -14.72
C SER A 6 69.97 -12.58 -15.30
N LYS A 7 68.74 -12.39 -15.82
CA LYS A 7 68.32 -13.00 -17.09
C LYS A 7 67.14 -12.29 -17.78
N LEU A 8 67.20 -12.36 -19.11
CA LEU A 8 66.29 -11.90 -20.18
C LEU A 8 64.78 -12.03 -19.86
N SER A 9 63.92 -11.16 -20.39
CA SER A 9 63.52 -11.26 -21.81
C SER A 9 62.91 -9.99 -22.39
N ASP A 10 63.26 -9.75 -23.64
CA ASP A 10 62.56 -8.84 -24.55
C ASP A 10 61.37 -9.61 -25.15
N SER A 11 60.18 -9.02 -25.15
CA SER A 11 58.99 -9.59 -25.77
C SER A 11 57.97 -8.51 -26.08
N THR A 12 58.00 -8.09 -27.35
CA THR A 12 57.00 -7.27 -28.02
C THR A 12 55.58 -7.78 -27.76
N ALA A 13 54.90 -7.17 -26.78
CA ALA A 13 53.45 -7.29 -26.66
C ALA A 13 52.81 -6.39 -27.73
N ALA A 14 52.09 -7.01 -28.66
CA ALA A 14 51.38 -6.28 -29.71
C ALA A 14 50.38 -5.29 -29.09
N ILE A 15 50.28 -4.09 -29.69
CA ILE A 15 49.20 -3.16 -29.41
C ILE A 15 47.91 -3.80 -29.95
N SER A 16 47.21 -4.55 -29.10
CA SER A 16 45.81 -4.84 -29.33
C SER A 16 45.05 -3.53 -29.13
N THR A 17 44.74 -2.85 -30.23
CA THR A 17 43.63 -1.90 -30.26
C THR A 17 42.36 -2.70 -30.01
N VAL A 18 42.05 -2.92 -28.73
CA VAL A 18 40.69 -3.20 -28.31
C VAL A 18 39.92 -1.95 -28.72
N ASP A 19 38.97 -2.11 -29.64
CA ASP A 19 38.00 -1.05 -29.90
C ASP A 19 37.29 -0.79 -28.57
N GLU A 20 37.68 0.31 -27.92
CA GLU A 20 37.05 0.83 -26.73
C GLU A 20 35.69 1.37 -27.15
N TYR A 21 34.75 0.46 -27.36
CA TYR A 21 33.37 0.73 -27.65
C TYR A 21 32.82 1.44 -26.41
N GLY A 22 32.94 2.76 -26.41
CA GLY A 22 32.64 3.65 -25.29
C GLY A 22 31.17 3.52 -24.91
N GLY A 23 30.89 2.53 -24.08
CA GLY A 23 29.55 2.16 -23.67
C GLY A 23 28.94 3.34 -22.94
N ALA A 24 27.98 4.01 -23.59
CA ALA A 24 27.25 5.12 -22.99
C ALA A 24 26.60 4.63 -21.70
N THR A 25 27.18 5.01 -20.56
CA THR A 25 26.65 4.64 -19.24
C THR A 25 25.37 5.42 -18.98
N PHE A 26 24.49 4.90 -18.14
CA PHE A 26 23.21 5.56 -17.82
C PHE A 26 23.41 7.02 -17.33
N SER A 27 24.50 7.29 -16.61
CA SER A 27 24.89 8.63 -16.15
C SER A 27 25.24 9.63 -17.26
N THR A 28 25.43 9.19 -18.51
CA THR A 28 25.60 10.10 -19.67
C THR A 28 24.27 10.68 -20.18
N VAL A 29 23.13 10.12 -19.78
CA VAL A 29 21.81 10.64 -20.14
C VAL A 29 21.51 11.88 -19.30
N HIS A 30 21.01 12.94 -19.95
CA HIS A 30 20.69 14.19 -19.26
C HIS A 30 19.65 13.98 -18.15
N PRO A 31 19.83 14.56 -16.93
CA PRO A 31 18.91 14.38 -15.81
C PRO A 31 17.44 14.62 -16.15
N ASP A 32 17.13 15.65 -16.94
CA ASP A 32 15.75 15.95 -17.36
C ASP A 32 15.11 14.82 -18.17
N ILE A 33 15.87 14.09 -18.99
CA ILE A 33 15.35 12.96 -19.78
C ILE A 33 15.05 11.79 -18.84
N ILE A 34 15.95 11.50 -17.89
CA ILE A 34 15.75 10.50 -16.85
C ILE A 34 14.48 10.84 -16.06
N GLN A 35 14.40 12.06 -15.54
CA GLN A 35 13.30 12.55 -14.71
C GLN A 35 11.95 12.56 -15.45
N THR A 36 11.88 13.13 -16.65
CA THR A 36 10.59 13.40 -17.33
C THR A 36 10.10 12.27 -18.22
N HIS A 37 10.98 11.37 -18.67
CA HIS A 37 10.64 10.31 -19.62
C HIS A 37 10.93 8.88 -19.13
N ILE A 38 11.82 8.69 -18.14
CA ILE A 38 12.13 7.36 -17.58
C ILE A 38 11.41 7.17 -16.23
N LEU A 39 11.70 8.00 -15.23
CA LEU A 39 11.18 7.84 -13.87
C LEU A 39 9.65 8.02 -13.79
N THR A 40 9.07 8.87 -14.64
CA THR A 40 7.60 9.05 -14.79
C THR A 40 6.86 7.81 -15.30
N ARG A 41 7.57 6.75 -15.72
CA ARG A 41 6.98 5.49 -16.20
C ARG A 41 7.13 4.34 -15.22
N LEU A 42 7.82 4.55 -14.09
CA LEU A 42 8.02 3.54 -13.06
C LEU A 42 6.87 3.58 -12.05
N ASP A 43 6.45 2.41 -11.57
CA ASP A 43 5.58 2.34 -10.39
C ASP A 43 6.38 2.62 -9.11
N GLY A 44 5.69 2.81 -7.98
CA GLY A 44 6.33 3.12 -6.69
C GLY A 44 7.44 2.13 -6.28
N PRO A 45 7.21 0.80 -6.33
CA PRO A 45 8.25 -0.20 -6.04
C PRO A 45 9.45 -0.14 -6.98
N THR A 46 9.24 -0.01 -8.30
CA THR A 46 10.36 0.08 -9.25
C THR A 46 11.11 1.40 -9.12
N LEU A 47 10.42 2.51 -8.82
CA LEU A 47 11.05 3.81 -8.55
C LEU A 47 11.90 3.77 -7.27
N ALA A 48 11.41 3.11 -6.22
CA ALA A 48 12.18 2.87 -4.99
C ALA A 48 13.41 1.98 -5.25
N SER A 49 13.25 0.90 -6.01
CA SER A 49 14.35 0.02 -6.41
C SER A 49 15.42 0.79 -7.22
N ALA A 50 15.00 1.58 -8.21
CA ALA A 50 15.89 2.42 -9.00
C ALA A 50 16.65 3.45 -8.13
N ALA A 51 15.99 4.03 -7.14
CA ALA A 51 16.60 4.97 -6.19
C ALA A 51 17.73 4.37 -5.34
N CYS A 52 17.77 3.04 -5.17
CA CYS A 52 18.83 2.35 -4.44
C CYS A 52 20.08 2.03 -5.30
N THR A 53 20.03 2.23 -6.62
CA THR A 53 21.13 1.82 -7.53
C THR A 53 22.28 2.83 -7.64
N SER A 54 22.02 4.11 -7.41
CA SER A 54 23.03 5.19 -7.48
C SER A 54 22.55 6.46 -6.79
N SER A 55 23.47 7.32 -6.36
CA SER A 55 23.15 8.64 -5.78
C SER A 55 22.42 9.57 -6.76
N GLN A 56 22.71 9.47 -8.07
CA GLN A 56 22.02 10.22 -9.13
C GLN A 56 20.55 9.81 -9.22
N LEU A 57 20.26 8.50 -9.30
CA LEU A 57 18.89 8.01 -9.34
C LEU A 57 18.16 8.25 -8.02
N HIS A 58 18.83 8.12 -6.88
CA HIS A 58 18.28 8.49 -5.57
C HIS A 58 17.76 9.93 -5.55
N ALA A 59 18.63 10.89 -5.92
CA ALA A 59 18.28 12.31 -5.92
C ALA A 59 17.13 12.65 -6.88
N LEU A 60 17.07 12.03 -8.05
CA LEU A 60 15.99 12.23 -9.02
C LEU A 60 14.68 11.55 -8.59
N SER A 61 14.73 10.38 -7.96
CA SER A 61 13.56 9.67 -7.42
C SER A 61 12.97 10.33 -6.17
N CYS A 62 13.69 11.20 -5.46
CA CYS A 62 13.18 11.90 -4.27
C CYS A 62 12.18 13.05 -4.58
N GLN A 63 11.80 13.26 -5.84
CA GLN A 63 10.92 14.37 -6.22
C GLN A 63 9.47 14.14 -5.82
N GLU A 64 8.91 15.06 -5.03
CA GLU A 64 7.54 15.02 -4.49
C GLU A 64 6.47 14.80 -5.57
N LYS A 65 6.66 15.42 -6.76
CA LYS A 65 5.73 15.27 -7.88
C LYS A 65 5.64 13.83 -8.39
N LEU A 66 6.76 13.10 -8.49
CA LEU A 66 6.74 11.70 -8.92
C LEU A 66 5.89 10.86 -7.97
N TRP A 67 6.12 10.99 -6.66
CA TRP A 67 5.33 10.27 -5.66
C TRP A 67 3.86 10.73 -5.60
N THR A 68 3.58 12.01 -5.85
CA THR A 68 2.21 12.53 -5.99
C THR A 68 1.48 11.85 -7.15
N ASP A 69 2.10 11.81 -8.33
CA ASP A 69 1.52 11.22 -9.54
C ASP A 69 1.40 9.69 -9.41
N ILE A 70 2.34 9.02 -8.71
CA ILE A 70 2.26 7.59 -8.35
C ILE A 70 1.10 7.32 -7.37
N CYS A 71 0.91 8.14 -6.33
CA CYS A 71 -0.22 8.00 -5.41
C CYS A 71 -1.57 8.14 -6.15
N HIS A 72 -1.71 9.18 -6.98
CA HIS A 72 -2.95 9.41 -7.75
C HIS A 72 -3.24 8.29 -8.76
N SER A 73 -2.21 7.71 -9.38
CA SER A 73 -2.38 6.64 -10.38
C SER A 73 -2.60 5.25 -9.77
N THR A 74 -2.09 5.02 -8.55
CA THR A 74 -2.30 3.77 -7.79
C THR A 74 -3.65 3.78 -7.07
N TRP A 75 -3.98 4.92 -6.44
CA TRP A 75 -5.16 5.13 -5.60
C TRP A 75 -5.89 6.42 -6.03
N PRO A 76 -6.79 6.36 -7.03
CA PRO A 76 -7.55 7.51 -7.52
C PRO A 76 -8.25 8.32 -6.44
N SER A 77 -8.68 7.68 -5.35
CA SER A 77 -9.26 8.34 -4.16
C SER A 77 -8.37 9.45 -3.59
N THR A 78 -7.04 9.33 -3.69
CA THR A 78 -6.07 10.34 -3.21
C THR A 78 -6.12 11.66 -3.99
N THR A 79 -6.73 11.69 -5.18
CA THR A 79 -6.93 12.93 -5.97
C THR A 79 -7.91 13.90 -5.30
N ALA A 80 -8.69 13.45 -4.31
CA ALA A 80 -9.61 14.30 -3.55
C ALA A 80 -8.86 15.49 -2.91
N PRO A 81 -9.32 16.74 -3.07
CA PRO A 81 -8.56 17.93 -2.66
C PRO A 81 -8.10 17.93 -1.20
N ARG A 82 -8.93 17.42 -0.27
CA ARG A 82 -8.58 17.26 1.14
C ARG A 82 -7.45 16.26 1.35
N LEU A 83 -7.50 15.10 0.70
CA LEU A 83 -6.45 14.08 0.81
C LEU A 83 -5.16 14.56 0.18
N ARG A 84 -5.21 15.18 -1.01
CA ARG A 84 -4.02 15.76 -1.64
C ARG A 84 -3.31 16.78 -0.74
N HIS A 85 -4.07 17.67 -0.09
CA HIS A 85 -3.50 18.59 0.90
C HIS A 85 -2.93 17.83 2.10
N LEU A 86 -3.70 16.91 2.70
CA LEU A 86 -3.26 16.13 3.87
C LEU A 86 -1.96 15.35 3.59
N ILE A 87 -1.88 14.64 2.46
CA ILE A 87 -0.72 13.86 2.04
C ILE A 87 0.53 14.75 1.90
N SER A 88 0.39 15.99 1.41
CA SER A 88 1.52 16.95 1.35
C SER A 88 2.03 17.41 2.73
N THR A 89 1.29 17.14 3.82
CA THR A 89 1.73 17.46 5.20
C THR A 89 2.41 16.30 5.94
N PHE A 90 2.47 15.10 5.33
CA PHE A 90 3.17 13.95 5.90
C PHE A 90 4.68 14.23 6.04
N PRO A 91 5.41 13.55 6.95
CA PRO A 91 6.83 13.83 7.20
C PRO A 91 7.73 13.80 5.96
N ASP A 92 7.55 12.81 5.07
CA ASP A 92 8.19 12.71 3.75
C ASP A 92 7.13 12.88 2.61
N GLY A 93 6.05 13.62 2.91
CA GLY A 93 4.95 13.89 1.98
C GLY A 93 4.33 12.64 1.34
N PRO A 94 4.02 12.68 0.02
CA PRO A 94 3.47 11.56 -0.75
C PRO A 94 4.34 10.30 -0.72
N ARG A 95 5.66 10.40 -0.53
CA ARG A 95 6.54 9.23 -0.47
C ARG A 95 6.32 8.43 0.81
N SER A 96 6.22 9.09 1.97
CA SER A 96 5.83 8.42 3.22
C SER A 96 4.43 7.82 3.11
N PHE A 97 3.45 8.58 2.61
CA PHE A 97 2.09 8.07 2.42
C PHE A 97 2.05 6.81 1.54
N PHE A 98 2.80 6.80 0.43
CA PHE A 98 2.92 5.61 -0.42
C PHE A 98 3.53 4.43 0.33
N SER A 99 4.65 4.65 1.03
CA SER A 99 5.35 3.59 1.78
C SER A 99 4.52 3.00 2.92
N GLU A 100 3.61 3.76 3.51
CA GLU A 100 2.69 3.33 4.57
C GLU A 100 1.42 2.66 4.02
N SER A 101 0.99 3.04 2.81
CA SER A 101 -0.24 2.54 2.16
C SER A 101 -0.01 1.38 1.19
N PHE A 102 1.23 1.14 0.77
CA PHE A 102 1.55 0.05 -0.13
C PHE A 102 1.47 -1.30 0.61
N PRO A 103 0.76 -2.32 0.08
CA PRO A 103 0.65 -3.61 0.74
C PRO A 103 2.03 -4.22 1.02
N PRO A 104 2.30 -4.73 2.23
CA PRO A 104 3.52 -5.48 2.48
C PRO A 104 3.53 -6.75 1.62
N LEU A 105 4.66 -7.01 0.96
CA LEU A 105 4.87 -8.28 0.26
C LEU A 105 4.86 -9.41 1.29
N SER A 106 4.01 -10.41 1.10
CA SER A 106 3.64 -11.42 2.11
C SER A 106 4.74 -12.42 2.50
N ASP A 107 5.95 -12.27 1.96
CA ASP A 107 7.06 -13.24 2.06
C ASP A 107 8.20 -12.83 3.03
N LEU A 108 8.09 -11.69 3.73
CA LEU A 108 9.13 -11.22 4.64
C LEU A 108 8.74 -11.47 6.12
N GLU A 109 9.53 -12.30 6.80
CA GLU A 109 9.40 -12.51 8.25
C GLU A 109 9.54 -11.17 9.01
N PRO A 110 8.77 -10.98 10.11
CA PRO A 110 8.81 -9.76 10.92
C PRO A 110 10.18 -9.60 11.59
N THR A 111 11.08 -8.86 10.94
CA THR A 111 12.40 -8.54 11.47
C THR A 111 12.25 -7.49 12.55
N THR A 112 12.46 -7.88 13.81
CA THR A 112 12.39 -6.95 14.94
C THR A 112 13.58 -5.98 14.92
N THR A 113 13.33 -4.66 14.82
CA THR A 113 14.40 -3.66 15.01
C THR A 113 13.91 -2.43 15.78
N THR A 114 14.34 -2.37 17.05
CA THR A 114 14.59 -1.23 17.95
C THR A 114 13.92 0.14 17.69
N THR A 115 12.83 0.37 18.44
CA THR A 115 12.38 1.63 19.09
C THR A 115 12.80 3.00 18.53
N ALA A 116 11.79 3.76 18.08
CA ALA A 116 11.71 5.21 18.24
C ALA A 116 10.79 5.59 19.42
N SER A 117 10.98 6.77 20.01
CA SER A 117 10.46 7.23 21.31
C SER A 117 8.95 7.06 21.59
N ASN A 118 8.62 6.20 22.56
CA ASN A 118 7.26 5.97 23.09
C ASN A 118 6.63 7.12 23.90
N THR A 119 7.25 8.31 23.96
CA THR A 119 6.82 9.40 24.87
C THR A 119 5.70 10.30 24.34
N TRP A 120 5.33 10.21 23.06
CA TRP A 120 4.28 11.06 22.45
C TRP A 120 2.99 10.32 22.07
N ARG A 121 3.00 8.98 22.11
CA ARG A 121 2.00 8.14 21.42
C ARG A 121 0.66 8.02 22.15
N TYR A 122 0.63 8.22 23.46
CA TYR A 122 -0.58 8.08 24.29
C TYR A 122 -1.49 9.32 24.32
N HIS A 123 -1.08 10.46 23.75
CA HIS A 123 -1.79 11.74 23.93
C HIS A 123 -2.68 12.17 22.74
N HIS A 124 -2.63 11.46 21.62
CA HIS A 124 -3.32 11.86 20.40
C HIS A 124 -4.15 10.72 19.81
N ARG A 125 -5.22 10.30 20.51
CA ARG A 125 -6.31 9.55 19.86
C ARG A 125 -6.85 10.41 18.70
N PRO A 126 -6.93 9.89 17.46
CA PRO A 126 -7.50 10.65 16.35
C PRO A 126 -8.92 11.08 16.71
N SER A 127 -9.32 12.28 16.28
CA SER A 127 -10.72 12.75 16.34
C SER A 127 -11.50 12.40 15.08
N GLU A 128 -10.81 11.98 14.04
CA GLU A 128 -11.36 11.56 12.76
C GLU A 128 -10.42 10.52 12.14
N LEU A 129 -10.99 9.59 11.39
CA LEU A 129 -10.29 8.78 10.41
C LEU A 129 -10.79 9.17 9.01
N ILE A 130 -9.91 9.08 8.01
CA ILE A 130 -10.33 9.17 6.61
C ILE A 130 -10.07 7.83 5.95
N SER A 131 -11.10 7.24 5.35
CA SER A 131 -11.00 6.05 4.51
C SER A 131 -10.95 6.47 3.05
N ALA A 132 -9.86 6.17 2.37
CA ALA A 132 -9.68 6.34 0.94
C ALA A 132 -9.80 4.95 0.29
N VAL A 133 -10.85 4.73 -0.50
CA VAL A 133 -11.22 3.40 -1.01
C VAL A 133 -11.34 3.42 -2.52
N ASP A 134 -10.64 2.48 -3.17
CA ASP A 134 -10.68 2.25 -4.61
C ASP A 134 -10.97 0.77 -4.89
N ILE A 135 -11.92 0.48 -5.77
CA ILE A 135 -12.35 -0.87 -6.15
C ILE A 135 -12.22 -1.01 -7.66
N TYR A 136 -11.56 -2.08 -8.07
CA TYR A 136 -11.28 -2.39 -9.47
C TYR A 136 -11.82 -3.76 -9.86
N TYR A 137 -12.12 -3.91 -11.14
CA TYR A 137 -12.42 -5.19 -11.77
C TYR A 137 -11.72 -5.28 -13.12
N ARG A 138 -10.96 -6.36 -13.33
CA ARG A 138 -10.09 -6.58 -14.51
C ARG A 138 -9.16 -5.38 -14.77
N GLY A 139 -8.61 -4.79 -13.69
CA GLY A 139 -7.75 -3.61 -13.75
C GLY A 139 -8.44 -2.29 -14.12
N LYS A 140 -9.78 -2.27 -14.25
CA LYS A 140 -10.56 -1.04 -14.49
C LYS A 140 -11.20 -0.56 -13.19
N LEU A 141 -11.08 0.72 -12.89
CA LEU A 141 -11.72 1.34 -11.74
C LEU A 141 -13.24 1.22 -11.87
N MET A 142 -13.88 0.57 -10.91
CA MET A 142 -15.34 0.52 -10.78
C MET A 142 -15.85 1.67 -9.93
N PHE A 143 -15.14 1.94 -8.83
CA PHE A 143 -15.59 2.79 -7.75
C PHE A 143 -14.40 3.39 -7.02
N SER A 144 -14.50 4.67 -6.68
CA SER A 144 -13.53 5.40 -5.87
C SER A 144 -14.30 6.36 -4.97
N LYS A 145 -14.04 6.33 -3.66
CA LYS A 145 -14.70 7.23 -2.69
C LYS A 145 -13.79 7.48 -1.49
N VAL A 146 -13.95 8.67 -0.93
CA VAL A 146 -13.35 9.08 0.34
C VAL A 146 -14.48 9.24 1.35
N VAL A 147 -14.33 8.66 2.54
CA VAL A 147 -15.28 8.78 3.66
C VAL A 147 -14.54 9.25 4.89
N GLU A 148 -15.16 10.17 5.63
CA GLU A 148 -14.64 10.75 6.85
C GLU A 148 -15.46 10.19 8.02
N THR A 149 -14.78 9.66 9.05
CA THR A 149 -15.40 8.99 10.19
C THR A 149 -14.99 9.69 11.48
N GLU A 150 -15.96 10.30 12.17
CA GLU A 150 -15.77 10.91 13.49
C GLU A 150 -15.62 9.82 14.57
N THR A 151 -14.68 10.00 15.49
CA THR A 151 -14.21 8.98 16.44
C THR A 151 -14.32 9.37 17.92
N VAL A 152 -14.79 10.59 18.21
CA VAL A 152 -14.87 11.11 19.57
C VAL A 152 -16.14 10.63 20.30
N SER A 153 -17.24 10.46 19.57
CA SER A 153 -18.56 10.13 20.09
C SER A 153 -18.58 8.81 20.85
N GLY A 154 -19.40 8.77 21.91
CA GLY A 154 -19.69 7.52 22.64
C GLY A 154 -20.35 6.46 21.75
N TRP A 155 -21.10 6.88 20.72
CA TRP A 155 -21.68 5.96 19.74
C TRP A 155 -20.59 5.18 18.99
N PHE A 156 -19.63 5.89 18.37
CA PHE A 156 -18.51 5.24 17.69
C PHE A 156 -17.69 4.37 18.65
N ARG A 157 -17.39 4.89 19.84
CA ARG A 157 -16.48 4.23 20.79
C ARG A 157 -17.07 2.98 21.46
N CYS A 158 -18.39 2.89 21.62
CA CYS A 158 -19.04 1.78 22.31
C CYS A 158 -19.80 0.82 21.38
N SER A 159 -20.06 1.22 20.13
CA SER A 159 -20.66 0.32 19.12
C SER A 159 -19.60 -0.55 18.45
N PRO A 160 -19.97 -1.72 17.90
CA PRO A 160 -19.12 -2.48 16.99
C PRO A 160 -18.52 -1.58 15.90
N PHE A 161 -17.21 -1.70 15.67
CA PHE A 161 -16.50 -0.92 14.66
C PHE A 161 -17.00 -1.31 13.28
N ARG A 162 -17.53 -0.32 12.57
CA ARG A 162 -17.98 -0.43 11.20
C ARG A 162 -17.83 0.91 10.48
N ILE A 163 -17.24 0.88 9.29
CA ILE A 163 -17.21 2.03 8.37
C ILE A 163 -17.93 1.62 7.10
N ASP A 164 -19.09 2.23 6.85
CA ASP A 164 -19.88 2.05 5.64
C ASP A 164 -19.51 3.08 4.57
N LEU A 165 -19.25 2.59 3.37
CA LEU A 165 -18.83 3.39 2.22
C LEU A 165 -20.02 3.82 1.35
N LEU A 166 -21.14 3.10 1.42
CA LEU A 166 -22.40 3.34 0.70
C LEU A 166 -23.51 3.55 1.73
N GLU A 167 -24.41 4.51 1.50
CA GLU A 167 -25.63 4.60 2.30
C GLU A 167 -26.59 3.44 1.97
N PRO A 168 -27.51 3.02 2.86
CA PRO A 168 -28.42 1.88 2.61
C PRO A 168 -29.38 2.00 1.40
N LYS A 169 -29.33 3.10 0.66
CA LYS A 169 -30.07 3.35 -0.58
C LYS A 169 -29.16 3.59 -1.79
N ASP A 170 -27.85 3.72 -1.59
CA ASP A 170 -26.88 3.88 -2.65
C ASP A 170 -26.71 2.54 -3.38
N VAL A 171 -26.72 2.59 -4.71
CA VAL A 171 -26.50 1.42 -5.55
C VAL A 171 -25.58 1.80 -6.69
N VAL A 172 -24.41 1.19 -6.75
CA VAL A 172 -23.43 1.42 -7.81
C VAL A 172 -23.66 0.39 -8.92
N THR A 173 -24.25 0.82 -10.03
CA THR A 173 -24.40 -0.02 -11.23
C THR A 173 -23.05 -0.30 -11.87
N THR A 174 -22.80 -1.54 -12.27
CA THR A 174 -21.54 -1.96 -12.88
C THR A 174 -21.80 -2.54 -14.29
N PRO A 175 -20.86 -2.45 -15.24
CA PRO A 175 -20.99 -3.08 -16.56
C PRO A 175 -20.75 -4.61 -16.54
N ILE A 176 -20.68 -5.20 -15.35
CA ILE A 176 -20.34 -6.60 -15.12
C ILE A 176 -21.65 -7.40 -15.08
N ARG A 177 -21.74 -8.52 -15.78
CA ARG A 177 -22.92 -9.39 -15.69
C ARG A 177 -22.99 -10.05 -14.32
N TYR A 178 -24.19 -10.16 -13.76
CA TYR A 178 -24.37 -10.80 -12.45
C TYR A 178 -23.96 -12.28 -12.52
N PRO A 179 -23.12 -12.77 -11.59
CA PRO A 179 -22.64 -14.16 -11.60
C PRO A 179 -23.77 -15.17 -11.45
N ASN A 180 -24.08 -15.87 -12.54
CA ASN A 180 -25.07 -16.95 -12.58
C ASN A 180 -24.41 -18.26 -13.02
N GLY A 181 -24.53 -19.29 -12.18
CA GLY A 181 -23.89 -20.60 -12.34
C GLY A 181 -22.70 -20.82 -11.39
N ASP A 182 -22.37 -22.09 -11.16
CA ASP A 182 -21.52 -22.53 -10.03
C ASP A 182 -20.07 -22.00 -10.10
N ASN A 183 -19.51 -21.83 -11.30
CA ASN A 183 -18.14 -21.36 -11.49
C ASN A 183 -18.00 -19.82 -11.51
N ALA A 184 -19.10 -19.06 -11.49
CA ALA A 184 -19.06 -17.62 -11.71
C ALA A 184 -18.37 -16.85 -10.55
N CYS A 185 -18.48 -17.35 -9.31
CA CYS A 185 -17.79 -16.76 -8.15
C CYS A 185 -16.26 -16.89 -8.25
N GLY A 186 -15.74 -17.93 -8.91
CA GLY A 186 -14.30 -18.13 -9.10
C GLY A 186 -13.66 -17.03 -9.93
N GLN A 187 -14.30 -16.64 -11.03
CA GLN A 187 -13.83 -15.54 -11.90
C GLN A 187 -13.77 -14.20 -11.13
N LEU A 188 -14.78 -13.91 -10.30
CA LEU A 188 -14.78 -12.71 -9.48
C LEU A 188 -13.62 -12.69 -8.47
N SER A 189 -13.20 -13.86 -7.96
CA SER A 189 -12.09 -13.97 -7.00
C SER A 189 -10.72 -13.62 -7.60
N GLU A 190 -10.55 -13.73 -8.92
CA GLU A 190 -9.29 -13.39 -9.61
C GLU A 190 -9.29 -11.98 -10.20
N GLU A 191 -10.48 -11.46 -10.52
CA GLU A 191 -10.66 -10.25 -11.32
C GLU A 191 -10.94 -8.99 -10.48
N PHE A 192 -11.46 -9.13 -9.25
CA PHE A 192 -11.59 -8.03 -8.31
C PHE A 192 -10.26 -7.68 -7.65
N THR A 193 -9.99 -6.39 -7.49
CA THR A 193 -9.01 -5.89 -6.52
C THR A 193 -9.56 -4.67 -5.78
N LEU A 194 -9.05 -4.43 -4.58
CA LEU A 194 -9.49 -3.36 -3.69
C LEU A 194 -8.30 -2.80 -2.92
N SER A 195 -8.33 -1.50 -2.64
CA SER A 195 -7.48 -0.84 -1.66
C SER A 195 -8.35 -0.05 -0.69
N TRP A 196 -8.18 -0.27 0.62
CA TRP A 196 -8.83 0.52 1.67
C TRP A 196 -7.75 1.12 2.56
N ILE A 197 -7.40 2.37 2.30
CA ILE A 197 -6.39 3.10 3.05
C ILE A 197 -7.10 3.89 4.15
N VAL A 198 -6.83 3.53 5.40
CA VAL A 198 -7.24 4.33 6.57
C VAL A 198 -6.14 5.30 6.92
N ILE A 199 -6.51 6.55 7.15
CA ILE A 199 -5.60 7.67 7.37
C ILE A 199 -5.97 8.35 8.69
N ASP A 200 -4.99 8.58 9.56
CA ASP A 200 -5.08 9.47 10.71
C ASP A 200 -4.56 10.85 10.32
N PRO A 201 -5.42 11.87 10.17
CA PRO A 201 -5.00 13.20 9.75
C PRO A 201 -4.18 13.96 10.81
N ARG A 202 -4.28 13.59 12.08
CA ARG A 202 -3.52 14.22 13.18
C ARG A 202 -2.14 13.60 13.31
N GLY A 203 -2.08 12.27 13.34
CA GLY A 203 -0.84 11.49 13.31
C GLY A 203 -0.06 11.64 12.00
N ARG A 204 -0.75 12.03 10.91
CA ARG A 204 -0.22 12.12 9.53
C ARG A 204 0.44 10.81 9.13
N ARG A 205 -0.33 9.74 9.30
CA ARG A 205 -0.01 8.35 8.96
C ARG A 205 -1.15 7.70 8.21
N ALA A 206 -0.83 6.72 7.39
CA ALA A 206 -1.78 5.89 6.65
C ALA A 206 -1.51 4.39 6.88
N MET A 207 -2.47 3.54 6.52
CA MET A 207 -2.31 2.09 6.46
C MET A 207 -3.38 1.49 5.55
N ASN A 208 -3.00 0.49 4.75
CA ASN A 208 -3.94 -0.24 3.91
C ASN A 208 -4.42 -1.52 4.61
N LEU A 209 -5.74 -1.63 4.82
CA LEU A 209 -6.39 -2.72 5.54
C LEU A 209 -6.95 -3.82 4.62
N SER A 210 -6.46 -3.91 3.38
CA SER A 210 -6.95 -4.86 2.38
C SER A 210 -5.85 -5.78 1.84
N SER A 211 -6.21 -7.03 1.58
CA SER A 211 -5.37 -8.08 0.97
C SER A 211 -5.03 -7.85 -0.51
N HIS A 212 -5.35 -6.68 -1.08
CA HIS A 212 -5.39 -6.36 -2.51
C HIS A 212 -6.36 -7.22 -3.36
N ARG A 213 -6.33 -8.55 -3.21
CA ARG A 213 -7.24 -9.54 -3.83
C ARG A 213 -8.24 -10.12 -2.83
N PRO A 214 -9.41 -10.61 -3.28
CA PRO A 214 -10.36 -11.28 -2.41
C PRO A 214 -9.76 -12.50 -1.70
N VAL A 215 -10.03 -12.64 -0.40
CA VAL A 215 -9.75 -13.87 0.37
C VAL A 215 -10.88 -14.88 0.25
N SER A 216 -12.10 -14.44 -0.08
CA SER A 216 -13.20 -15.33 -0.47
C SER A 216 -14.26 -14.59 -1.29
N VAL A 217 -14.95 -15.34 -2.17
CA VAL A 217 -16.16 -14.88 -2.87
C VAL A 217 -17.24 -15.93 -2.65
N GLN A 218 -18.35 -15.54 -2.03
CA GLN A 218 -19.43 -16.46 -1.65
C GLN A 218 -20.78 -15.90 -2.04
N ARG A 219 -21.65 -16.74 -2.62
CA ARG A 219 -23.05 -16.40 -2.87
C ARG A 219 -23.87 -16.78 -1.65
N HIS A 220 -24.54 -15.80 -1.04
CA HIS A 220 -25.43 -16.02 0.09
C HIS A 220 -26.65 -16.81 -0.37
N TRP A 221 -26.93 -17.92 0.32
CA TRP A 221 -27.91 -18.92 -0.12
C TRP A 221 -29.37 -18.42 -0.13
N LEU A 222 -29.71 -17.47 0.76
CA LEU A 222 -31.08 -16.97 0.91
C LEU A 222 -31.37 -15.72 0.06
N SER A 223 -30.52 -14.68 0.16
CA SER A 223 -30.72 -13.45 -0.64
C SER A 223 -30.20 -13.59 -2.07
N GLY A 224 -29.37 -14.59 -2.35
CA GLY A 224 -28.75 -14.80 -3.65
C GLY A 224 -27.66 -13.79 -4.01
N GLU A 225 -27.35 -12.84 -3.12
CA GLU A 225 -26.30 -11.82 -3.23
C GLU A 225 -24.90 -12.44 -3.14
N VAL A 226 -23.90 -11.79 -3.73
CA VAL A 226 -22.50 -12.23 -3.69
C VAL A 226 -21.70 -11.32 -2.78
N HIS A 227 -21.08 -11.91 -1.75
CA HIS A 227 -20.15 -11.23 -0.87
C HIS A 227 -18.72 -11.50 -1.37
N VAL A 228 -18.03 -10.45 -1.80
CA VAL A 228 -16.60 -10.45 -2.07
C VAL A 228 -15.91 -9.94 -0.80
N ARG A 229 -15.06 -10.76 -0.18
CA ARG A 229 -14.36 -10.44 1.06
C ARG A 229 -12.88 -10.21 0.83
N PHE A 230 -12.35 -9.16 1.40
CA PHE A 230 -10.91 -8.88 1.55
C PHE A 230 -10.60 -8.84 3.04
N ALA A 231 -9.37 -9.15 3.44
CA ALA A 231 -8.98 -9.09 4.85
C ALA A 231 -7.52 -8.69 5.02
N SER A 232 -7.21 -8.01 6.11
CA SER A 232 -5.85 -7.90 6.65
C SER A 232 -5.86 -8.31 8.12
N VAL A 233 -4.72 -8.75 8.65
CA VAL A 233 -4.58 -9.07 10.08
C VAL A 233 -3.51 -8.18 10.67
N LEU A 234 -3.87 -7.42 11.70
CA LEU A 234 -2.93 -6.60 12.47
C LEU A 234 -2.66 -7.24 13.83
N THR A 235 -1.43 -7.10 14.33
CA THR A 235 -1.02 -7.64 15.63
C THR A 235 -1.29 -6.64 16.74
N GLY A 236 -2.06 -7.06 17.74
CA GLY A 236 -2.35 -6.29 18.94
C GLY A 236 -1.43 -6.63 20.10
N GLU A 237 -1.99 -6.66 21.31
CA GLU A 237 -1.22 -6.87 22.54
C GLU A 237 -1.06 -8.37 22.84
N ARG A 238 0.19 -8.83 22.95
CA ARG A 238 0.52 -10.25 23.09
C ARG A 238 -0.06 -10.85 24.38
N GLY A 239 -0.77 -11.98 24.26
CA GLY A 239 -1.45 -12.65 25.37
C GLY A 239 -2.82 -12.07 25.73
N SER A 240 -3.36 -11.15 24.92
CA SER A 240 -4.77 -10.73 24.99
C SER A 240 -5.64 -11.49 23.97
N SER A 241 -6.97 -11.46 24.12
CA SER A 241 -7.89 -11.99 23.09
C SER A 241 -7.79 -11.25 21.76
N SER A 242 -7.32 -9.99 21.80
CA SER A 242 -7.01 -9.17 20.62
C SER A 242 -5.52 -9.20 20.25
N GLU A 243 -4.79 -10.31 20.48
CA GLU A 243 -3.40 -10.45 19.97
C GLU A 243 -3.35 -10.37 18.44
N TYR A 244 -4.40 -10.83 17.75
CA TYR A 244 -4.60 -10.65 16.31
C TYR A 244 -6.00 -10.09 16.06
N VAL A 245 -6.09 -9.08 15.20
CA VAL A 245 -7.34 -8.45 14.79
C VAL A 245 -7.48 -8.54 13.29
N GLN A 246 -8.56 -9.19 12.83
CA GLN A 246 -8.95 -9.25 11.44
C GLN A 246 -9.71 -7.99 11.05
N TRP A 247 -9.19 -7.27 10.05
CA TRP A 247 -9.86 -6.15 9.40
C TRP A 247 -10.57 -6.67 8.16
N GLY A 248 -11.84 -7.00 8.31
CA GLY A 248 -12.67 -7.60 7.26
C GLY A 248 -13.35 -6.54 6.41
N ILE A 249 -13.13 -6.57 5.10
CA ILE A 249 -13.85 -5.72 4.13
C ILE A 249 -14.82 -6.60 3.37
N VAL A 250 -16.10 -6.23 3.37
CA VAL A 250 -17.16 -6.94 2.65
C VAL A 250 -17.72 -6.02 1.57
N VAL A 251 -17.74 -6.50 0.32
CA VAL A 251 -18.41 -5.88 -0.81
C VAL A 251 -19.62 -6.76 -1.16
N THR A 252 -20.83 -6.26 -0.94
CA THR A 252 -22.08 -6.96 -1.24
C THR A 252 -22.57 -6.57 -2.63
N CYS A 253 -22.62 -7.55 -3.52
CA CYS A 253 -23.07 -7.43 -4.89
C CYS A 253 -24.44 -8.09 -5.09
N GLY A 254 -25.41 -7.34 -5.60
CA GLY A 254 -26.73 -7.85 -6.02
C GLY A 254 -26.92 -7.83 -7.53
N GLY A 255 -27.94 -8.55 -8.00
CA GLY A 255 -28.39 -8.47 -9.40
C GLY A 255 -29.37 -7.32 -9.60
N SER A 256 -29.29 -6.66 -10.75
CA SER A 256 -30.29 -5.73 -11.27
C SER A 256 -31.31 -6.42 -12.18
N ASP A 257 -32.42 -5.74 -12.47
CA ASP A 257 -33.45 -6.22 -13.41
C ASP A 257 -32.91 -6.42 -14.85
N SER A 258 -31.83 -5.74 -15.23
CA SER A 258 -31.15 -5.94 -16.54
C SER A 258 -30.16 -7.11 -16.57
N GLY A 259 -29.99 -7.82 -15.43
CA GLY A 259 -29.01 -8.90 -15.27
C GLY A 259 -27.58 -8.42 -15.01
N ASP A 260 -27.37 -7.12 -14.80
CA ASP A 260 -26.08 -6.53 -14.47
C ASP A 260 -25.85 -6.52 -12.95
N MET A 261 -24.60 -6.62 -12.53
CA MET A 261 -24.21 -6.60 -11.13
C MET A 261 -24.23 -5.16 -10.60
N GLN A 262 -24.70 -5.03 -9.36
CA GLN A 262 -24.77 -3.79 -8.61
C GLN A 262 -24.04 -3.96 -7.29
N VAL A 263 -23.16 -3.03 -6.92
CA VAL A 263 -22.61 -2.98 -5.56
C VAL A 263 -23.63 -2.23 -4.68
N ARG A 264 -24.04 -2.87 -3.58
CA ARG A 264 -25.10 -2.39 -2.66
C ARG A 264 -24.56 -1.96 -1.31
N GLU A 265 -23.50 -2.61 -0.85
CA GLU A 265 -22.87 -2.35 0.44
C GLU A 265 -21.37 -2.54 0.26
N VAL A 266 -20.58 -1.66 0.89
CA VAL A 266 -19.14 -1.84 1.03
C VAL A 266 -18.78 -1.39 2.43
N SER A 267 -18.36 -2.32 3.29
CA SER A 267 -18.14 -2.05 4.73
C SER A 267 -16.80 -2.61 5.20
N LEU A 268 -16.09 -1.85 6.03
CA LEU A 268 -14.95 -2.32 6.82
C LEU A 268 -15.41 -2.63 8.25
N LEU A 269 -14.99 -3.79 8.77
CA LEU A 269 -15.26 -4.32 10.10
C LEU A 269 -13.95 -4.71 10.80
N ALA A 270 -13.97 -4.82 12.13
CA ALA A 270 -12.85 -5.32 12.92
C ALA A 270 -13.32 -6.44 13.85
N GLU A 271 -12.70 -7.62 13.74
CA GLU A 271 -13.04 -8.83 14.48
C GLU A 271 -11.79 -9.38 15.21
N ASP A 272 -11.97 -9.91 16.41
CA ASP A 272 -10.92 -10.65 17.12
C ASP A 272 -10.83 -12.13 16.67
N MET A 273 -9.93 -12.89 17.32
CA MET A 273 -9.73 -14.31 16.99
C MET A 273 -10.91 -15.22 17.33
N ASP A 274 -11.83 -14.78 18.20
CA ASP A 274 -13.06 -15.49 18.54
C ASP A 274 -14.22 -15.12 17.58
N GLY A 275 -13.98 -14.23 16.61
CA GLY A 275 -14.98 -13.70 15.67
C GLY A 275 -15.90 -12.64 16.28
N MET A 276 -15.53 -12.09 17.44
CA MET A 276 -16.30 -11.04 18.10
C MET A 276 -15.89 -9.69 17.52
N HIS A 277 -16.88 -8.85 17.23
CA HIS A 277 -16.61 -7.52 16.68
C HIS A 277 -16.03 -6.62 17.77
N LEU A 278 -14.86 -6.03 17.50
CA LEU A 278 -14.30 -4.98 18.36
C LEU A 278 -15.21 -3.74 18.33
N ASN A 279 -15.24 -2.98 19.42
CA ASN A 279 -15.86 -1.65 19.38
C ASN A 279 -14.91 -0.61 18.78
N GLY A 280 -15.44 0.54 18.35
CA GLY A 280 -14.61 1.58 17.74
C GLY A 280 -13.53 2.16 18.66
N GLY A 281 -13.69 2.09 19.99
CA GLY A 281 -12.64 2.47 20.94
C GLY A 281 -11.41 1.57 20.82
N ASP A 282 -11.63 0.26 20.91
CA ASP A 282 -10.58 -0.76 20.89
C ASP A 282 -9.95 -0.88 19.50
N SER A 283 -10.74 -0.77 18.43
CA SER A 283 -10.24 -0.74 17.05
C SER A 283 -9.26 0.42 16.81
N LEU A 284 -9.52 1.61 17.37
CA LEU A 284 -8.57 2.72 17.28
C LEU A 284 -7.26 2.43 18.00
N GLU A 285 -7.29 1.78 19.16
CA GLU A 285 -6.06 1.45 19.88
C GLU A 285 -5.19 0.49 19.07
N HIS A 286 -5.78 -0.42 18.31
CA HIS A 286 -5.05 -1.29 17.39
C HIS A 286 -4.45 -0.51 16.21
N LEU A 287 -5.21 0.37 15.55
CA LEU A 287 -4.70 1.26 14.48
C LEU A 287 -3.60 2.23 14.95
N GLN A 288 -3.50 2.50 16.25
CA GLN A 288 -2.44 3.33 16.86
C GLN A 288 -1.23 2.53 17.34
N LYS A 289 -1.46 1.32 17.87
CA LYS A 289 -0.42 0.41 18.36
C LYS A 289 0.38 -0.20 17.20
N ASP A 290 -0.27 -0.46 16.06
CA ASP A 290 0.45 -1.01 14.91
C ASP A 290 1.38 0.02 14.25
N GLU A 291 2.67 -0.22 14.43
CA GLU A 291 3.78 0.33 13.66
C GLU A 291 4.75 -0.81 13.27
N PHE A 292 4.27 -2.06 13.32
CA PHE A 292 5.11 -3.25 13.16
C PHE A 292 4.71 -4.03 11.92
N LEU A 293 4.81 -3.36 10.76
CA LEU A 293 5.41 -3.93 9.54
C LEU A 293 5.74 -2.86 8.46
N THR A 294 6.14 -1.65 8.87
CA THR A 294 6.69 -0.66 7.93
C THR A 294 8.23 -0.62 7.99
N ARG A 295 8.85 -0.61 6.80
CA ARG A 295 10.28 -0.36 6.49
C ARG A 295 11.25 -1.55 6.57
N ALA A 296 11.60 -2.03 5.37
CA ALA A 296 12.97 -2.37 5.02
C ALA A 296 13.40 -1.60 3.75
N VAL A 297 13.36 -0.25 3.80
CA VAL A 297 14.05 0.62 2.83
C VAL A 297 14.72 1.77 3.59
N ASP A 298 15.80 1.45 4.29
CA ASP A 298 16.94 2.35 4.44
C ASP A 298 18.18 1.52 4.74
N THR A 299 19.15 1.55 3.83
CA THR A 299 20.52 1.12 4.10
C THR A 299 21.44 2.20 3.61
N THR A 300 21.50 3.27 4.41
CA THR A 300 22.46 4.36 4.27
C THR A 300 23.86 3.82 4.55
N LEU A 301 24.52 3.27 3.53
CA LEU A 301 25.94 2.95 3.60
C LEU A 301 26.72 4.26 3.67
N THR A 302 27.07 4.68 4.88
CA THR A 302 28.17 5.63 5.11
C THR A 302 29.47 4.99 4.61
N ILE A 303 29.83 5.28 3.36
CA ILE A 303 31.17 4.99 2.83
C ILE A 303 32.15 5.93 3.53
N SER A 304 32.77 5.46 4.60
CA SER A 304 33.93 6.12 5.20
C SER A 304 35.13 5.97 4.27
N SER A 305 35.65 7.09 3.78
CA SER A 305 36.87 7.15 2.98
C SER A 305 38.11 6.80 3.83
N SER A 306 38.88 5.81 3.37
CA SER A 306 40.30 5.59 3.69
C SER A 306 40.93 4.74 2.60
#